data_AF-A0A7X0GIG3-F1
#
_entry.id   AF-A0A7X0GIG3-F1
#
_cell.length_a   1.000
_cell.length_b   1.000
_cell.length_c   1.000
_cell.angle_alpha   90.00
_cell.angle_beta   90.00
_cell.angle_gamma   90.00
#
_symmetry.space_group_name_H-M   'P 1'
#
loop_
_entity.id
_entity.type
_entity.pdbx_description
1 polymer ?
#
loop_
_entity_poly.entity_id
_entity_poly.type
_entity_poly.pdbx_seq_one_letter_code
_entity_poly.pdbx_strand_id
1 'polypeptide(L)' 'MRTFPDDLVRAQQEWSATYRQLADRPGRTELRRRLLRLSAQAFFHPYWQRRRPSPAAWWELRELGRAAGDVRERLHR' A
#
# COMPACT_ATOMS: atom_id res chain seq x y z
N MET A 1 6.40 -4.39 -17.87
CA MET A 1 5.51 -4.21 -16.69
C MET A 1 5.70 -5.39 -15.78
N ARG A 2 6.02 -5.15 -14.50
CA ARG A 2 6.22 -6.21 -13.51
C ARG A 2 4.84 -6.59 -12.95
N THR A 3 4.47 -7.86 -13.05
CA THR A 3 3.22 -8.35 -12.46
C THR A 3 3.42 -8.53 -10.97
N PHE A 4 2.75 -7.69 -10.18
CA PHE A 4 2.68 -7.85 -8.73
C PHE A 4 1.47 -8.70 -8.37
N PRO A 5 1.54 -9.51 -7.30
CA PRO A 5 0.37 -10.21 -6.76
C PRO A 5 -0.74 -9.24 -6.36
N ASP A 6 -2.00 -9.59 -6.62
CA ASP A 6 -3.16 -8.74 -6.33
C ASP A 6 -3.31 -8.39 -4.85
N ASP A 7 -2.92 -9.30 -3.96
CA ASP A 7 -2.91 -9.10 -2.51
C ASP A 7 -1.87 -8.06 -2.09
N LEU A 8 -0.68 -8.07 -2.70
CA LEU A 8 0.34 -7.06 -2.49
C LEU A 8 -0.09 -5.69 -3.00
N VAL A 9 -0.71 -5.64 -4.19
CA VAL A 9 -1.25 -4.40 -4.76
C VAL A 9 -2.39 -3.85 -3.89
N ARG A 10 -3.29 -4.71 -3.41
CA ARG A 10 -4.38 -4.34 -2.50
C ARG A 10 -3.86 -3.82 -1.16
N ALA A 11 -2.85 -4.46 -0.57
CA ALA A 11 -2.21 -3.98 0.66
C ALA A 11 -1.62 -2.58 0.47
N GLN A 12 -0.98 -2.31 -0.67
CA GLN A 12 -0.42 -0.99 -0.96
C GLN A 12 -1.49 0.09 -1.22
N GLN A 13 -2.62 -0.27 -1.83
CA GLN A 13 -3.78 0.63 -1.98
C GLN A 13 -4.36 0.98 -0.61
N GLU A 14 -4.62 -0.01 0.24
CA GLU A 14 -5.13 0.21 1.60
C GLU A 14 -4.15 1.04 2.44
N TRP A 15 -2.84 0.83 2.26
CA TRP A 15 -1.80 1.61 2.93
C TRP A 15 -1.88 3.08 2.52
N SER A 16 -2.03 3.35 1.22
CA SER A 16 -2.11 4.71 0.67
C SER A 16 -3.37 5.43 1.13
N ALA A 17 -4.52 4.74 1.13
CA ALA A 17 -5.79 5.27 1.64
C ALA A 17 -5.72 5.55 3.15
N THR A 18 -5.15 4.62 3.93
CA THR A 18 -4.96 4.78 5.39
C THR A 18 -4.02 5.96 5.69
N TYR A 19 -2.95 6.10 4.90
CA TYR A 19 -2.02 7.23 5.02
C TYR A 19 -2.70 8.57 4.73
N ARG A 20 -3.53 8.67 3.67
CA ARG A 20 -4.32 9.88 3.40
C ARG A 20 -5.26 10.24 4.53
N GLN A 21 -6.01 9.26 5.05
CA GLN A 21 -6.90 9.48 6.20
C GLN A 21 -6.14 9.92 7.45
N LEU A 22 -4.92 9.38 7.66
CA LEU A 22 -4.06 9.78 8.77
C LEU A 22 -3.47 11.18 8.58
N ALA A 23 -3.13 11.55 7.35
CA ALA A 23 -2.62 12.87 6.99
C ALA A 23 -3.70 13.96 7.15
N ASP A 24 -4.96 13.64 6.80
CA ASP A 24 -6.11 14.54 6.99
C ASP A 24 -6.49 14.70 8.48
N ARG A 25 -6.40 13.62 9.27
CA ARG A 25 -6.75 13.64 10.70
C ARG A 25 -5.67 13.00 11.57
N PRO A 26 -4.62 13.77 11.92
CA PRO A 26 -3.56 13.29 12.80
C PRO A 26 -4.12 13.12 14.23
N GLY A 27 -4.49 11.89 14.60
CA GLY A 27 -5.02 11.61 15.94
C GLY A 27 -5.63 10.22 16.13
N ARG A 28 -5.83 9.46 15.06
CA ARG A 28 -6.39 8.10 15.14
C ARG A 28 -5.30 7.05 15.32
N THR A 29 -5.10 6.62 16.56
CA THR A 29 -4.16 5.53 16.92
C THR A 29 -4.50 4.23 16.17
N GLU A 30 -5.77 4.02 15.83
CA GLU A 30 -6.25 2.90 15.02
C GLU A 30 -5.68 2.94 13.60
N LEU A 31 -5.64 4.13 12.98
CA LEU A 31 -5.09 4.30 11.62
C LEU A 31 -3.58 4.10 11.60
N ARG A 32 -2.85 4.59 12.62
CA ARG A 32 -1.41 4.28 12.78
C ARG A 32 -1.16 2.78 12.94
N ARG A 33 -1.94 2.11 13.79
CA ARG A 33 -1.84 0.64 13.97
C ARG A 33 -2.15 -0.11 12.68
N ARG A 34 -3.16 0.33 11.92
CA ARG A 34 -3.50 -0.25 10.61
C ARG A 34 -2.39 -0.04 9.59
N LEU A 35 -1.80 1.16 9.54
CA LEU A 35 -0.68 1.48 8.66
C LEU A 35 0.53 0.57 8.92
N LEU A 36 0.89 0.36 10.20
CA LEU A 36 1.99 -0.53 10.57
C LEU A 36 1.73 -2.00 10.17
N ARG A 37 0.50 -2.49 10.35
CA ARG A 37 0.11 -3.84 9.91
C ARG A 37 0.21 -4.00 8.39
N LEU A 38 -0.29 -3.02 7.63
CA LEU A 38 -0.19 -3.02 6.17
C LEU A 38 1.25 -2.94 5.68
N SER A 39 2.09 -2.12 6.34
CA SER A 39 3.53 -2.08 6.08
C SER A 39 4.19 -3.44 6.33
N ALA A 40 3.86 -4.11 7.44
CA ALA A 40 4.40 -5.43 7.75
C ALA A 40 3.94 -6.49 6.72
N GLN A 41 2.66 -6.51 6.35
CA GLN A 41 2.13 -7.42 5.33
C GLN A 41 2.83 -7.24 3.97
N ALA A 42 3.04 -5.99 3.55
CA ALA A 42 3.73 -5.70 2.31
C ALA A 42 5.23 -6.04 2.40
N PHE A 43 5.89 -5.79 3.53
CA PHE A 43 7.33 -6.03 3.69
C PHE A 43 7.68 -7.52 3.84
N PHE A 44 6.90 -8.27 4.62
CA PHE A 44 7.10 -9.71 4.83
C PHE A 44 6.47 -10.59 3.75
N HIS A 45 5.94 -9.98 2.68
CA HIS A 45 5.23 -10.68 1.62
C HIS A 45 6.09 -11.79 0.98
N PRO A 46 5.55 -13.00 0.73
CA PRO A 46 6.27 -14.09 0.09
C PRO A 46 6.86 -13.72 -1.28
N TYR A 47 6.25 -12.74 -1.96
CA TYR A 47 6.77 -12.17 -3.21
C TYR A 47 8.20 -11.66 -3.09
N TRP A 48 8.54 -10.98 -2.00
CA TRP A 48 9.89 -10.46 -1.76
C TRP A 48 10.87 -11.55 -1.31
N GLN A 49 10.36 -12.61 -0.70
CA GLN A 49 11.18 -13.77 -0.34
C GLN A 49 11.64 -14.53 -1.60
N ARG A 50 10.76 -14.62 -2.61
CA ARG A 50 11.07 -15.26 -3.91
C ARG A 50 11.88 -14.37 -4.86
N ARG A 51 11.81 -13.05 -4.70
CA ARG A 51 12.50 -12.07 -5.54
C ARG A 51 13.12 -11.00 -4.67
N ARG A 52 14.46 -10.94 -4.66
CA ARG A 52 15.22 -9.95 -3.88
C ARG A 52 14.59 -8.56 -4.05
N PRO A 53 14.13 -7.91 -2.97
CA PRO A 53 13.44 -6.63 -3.07
C PRO A 53 14.42 -5.58 -3.59
N SER A 54 14.23 -5.15 -4.85
CA SER A 54 14.96 -4.03 -5.44
C SER A 54 14.25 -2.71 -5.10
N PRO A 55 14.96 -1.60 -4.86
CA PRO A 55 14.34 -0.28 -4.65
C PRO A 55 13.36 0.12 -5.76
N ALA A 56 13.66 -0.21 -7.01
CA ALA A 56 12.78 0.06 -8.16
C ALA A 56 11.43 -0.67 -8.04
N ALA A 57 11.42 -1.94 -7.64
CA ALA A 57 10.19 -2.71 -7.43
C ALA A 57 9.31 -2.15 -6.30
N TRP A 58 9.94 -1.60 -5.26
CA TRP A 58 9.22 -0.90 -4.19
C TRP A 58 8.58 0.40 -4.68
N TRP A 59 9.28 1.14 -5.54
CA TRP A 59 8.74 2.35 -6.16
C TRP A 59 7.57 2.05 -7.10
N GLU A 60 7.71 1.07 -7.99
CA GLU A 60 6.64 0.62 -8.89
C GLU A 60 5.39 0.19 -8.11
N LEU A 61 5.56 -0.58 -7.01
CA LEU A 61 4.45 -0.98 -6.16
C LEU A 61 3.74 0.23 -5.53
N ARG A 62 4.50 1.18 -4.98
CA ARG A 62 3.96 2.41 -4.38
C ARG A 62 3.22 3.28 -5.40
N GLU A 63 3.69 3.34 -6.63
CA GLU A 63 3.02 4.06 -7.72
C GLU A 63 1.68 3.41 -8.07
N LEU A 64 1.65 2.08 -8.23
CA LEU A 64 0.42 1.32 -8.47
C LEU A 64 -0.61 1.50 -7.35
N GLY A 65 -0.17 1.48 -6.10
CA GLY A 65 -1.08 1.69 -4.95
C GLY A 65 -1.63 3.11 -4.88
N ARG A 66 -0.88 4.12 -5.33
CA ARG A 66 -1.37 5.51 -5.42
C ARG A 66 -2.40 5.67 -6.54
N ALA A 67 -2.06 5.22 -7.75
CA ALA A 67 -2.95 5.35 -8.91
C ALA A 67 -4.30 4.63 -8.70
N ALA A 68 -4.29 3.44 -8.09
CA ALA A 68 -5.51 2.71 -7.80
C ALA A 68 -6.29 3.26 -6.59
N GLY A 69 -5.60 3.86 -5.61
CA GLY A 69 -6.24 4.61 -4.53
C GLY A 69 -7.05 5.79 -5.03
N ASP A 70 -6.52 6.54 -6.00
CA ASP A 70 -7.22 7.65 -6.66
C ASP A 70 -8.47 7.19 -7.42
N VAL A 71 -8.40 6.05 -8.12
CA VAL A 71 -9.56 5.47 -8.82
C VAL A 71 -10.65 5.07 -7.82
N ARG A 72 -10.27 4.45 -6.70
CA ARG A 72 -11.23 4.00 -5.68
C ARG A 72 -11.86 5.16 -4.92
N GLU A 73 -11.11 6.23 -4.68
CA GLU A 73 -11.62 7.47 -4.09
C GLU A 73 -12.62 8.18 -5.02
N ARG A 74 -12.36 8.19 -6.34
CA ARG A 74 -13.29 8.72 -7.35
C ARG A 74 -14.59 7.92 -7.46
N LEU A 75 -14.54 6.60 -7.27
CA LEU A 75 -15.72 5.74 -7.29
C LEU A 75 -16.59 5.87 -6.02
N HIS A 76 -16.04 6.42 -4.94
CA HIS A 76 -16.73 6.64 -3.67
C HIS A 76 -17.24 8.08 -3.49
N ARG A 77 -17.12 8.95 -4.53
CA ARG A 77 -17.66 10.31 -4.56
C ARG A 77 -18.96 10.34 -5.35
#